data_AF-F4H902-F1
#
_entry.id   AF-F4H902-F1
#
_cell.length_a   1.000
_cell.length_b   1.000
_cell.length_c   1.000
_cell.angle_alpha   90.00
_cell.angle_beta   90.00
_cell.angle_gamma   90.00
#
_symmetry.space_group_name_H-M   'P 1'
#
loop_
_entity.id
_entity.type
_entity.pdbx_description
1 polymer ?
#
loop_
_entity_poly.entity_id
_entity_poly.type
_entity_poly.pdbx_seq_one_letter_code
_entity_poly.pdbx_strand_id
1 'polypeptide(L)' 'MNSDGNKWALEFELGYLERNPLTQSDLLQEQNNLQIIKVNLSIR' A
#
# COMPACT_ATOMS: atom_id res chain seq x y z
N MET A 1 -9.55 -21.81 0.59
CA MET A 1 -9.10 -20.67 -0.24
C MET A 1 -8.14 -19.87 0.62
N ASN A 2 -6.86 -19.78 0.24
CA ASN A 2 -5.85 -19.04 1.01
C ASN A 2 -6.17 -17.55 1.00
N SER A 3 -6.74 -17.06 2.10
CA SER A 3 -7.04 -15.65 2.35
C SER A 3 -5.79 -14.75 2.46
N ASP A 4 -4.59 -15.33 2.40
CA ASP A 4 -3.33 -14.60 2.54
C ASP A 4 -2.78 -14.04 1.22
N GLY A 5 -3.24 -14.54 0.06
CA GLY A 5 -2.80 -14.02 -1.25
C GLY A 5 -3.23 -12.57 -1.53
N ASN A 6 -4.22 -12.06 -0.78
CA ASN A 6 -4.79 -10.74 -0.94
C ASN A 6 -4.24 -9.73 0.08
N LYS A 7 -3.19 -10.08 0.84
CA LYS A 7 -2.54 -9.17 1.79
C LYS A 7 -1.16 -8.82 1.27
N TRP A 8 -0.98 -7.59 0.81
CA TRP A 8 0.30 -7.11 0.30
C TRP A 8 0.87 -6.11 1.30
N ALA A 9 2.19 -6.13 1.46
CA ALA A 9 2.89 -5.20 2.34
C ALA A 9 4.04 -4.57 1.55
N LEU A 10 4.12 -3.25 1.60
CA LEU A 10 5.26 -2.47 1.13
C LEU A 10 5.97 -1.90 2.36
N GLU A 11 7.28 -2.06 2.39
CA GLU A 11 8.14 -1.55 3.43
C GLU A 11 9.09 -0.53 2.84
N PHE A 12 9.24 0.60 3.53
CA PHE A 12 10.12 1.67 3.12
C PHE A 12 11.21 1.93 4.14
N GLU A 13 12.30 2.54 3.69
CA GLU A 13 13.29 3.09 4.60
C GLU A 13 12.67 4.19 5.48
N LEU A 14 13.16 4.32 6.71
CA LEU A 14 12.71 5.36 7.63
C LEU A 14 12.81 6.75 7.00
N GLY A 15 11.72 7.53 7.10
CA GLY A 15 11.66 8.88 6.55
C GLY A 15 11.41 8.94 5.03
N TYR A 16 11.32 7.81 4.31
CA TYR A 16 11.20 7.83 2.86
C TYR A 16 9.89 8.48 2.40
N LEU A 17 8.75 8.12 2.98
CA LEU A 17 7.44 8.65 2.56
C LEU A 17 7.32 10.13 2.93
N GLU A 18 7.91 10.55 4.04
CA GLU A 18 7.97 11.94 4.48
C GLU A 18 8.81 12.80 3.53
N ARG A 19 9.86 12.23 2.93
CA ARG A 19 10.67 12.89 1.89
C ARG A 19 10.04 12.84 0.50
N ASN A 20 9.08 11.94 0.27
CA ASN A 20 8.45 11.69 -1.03
C ASN A 20 6.91 11.77 -0.94
N PRO A 21 6.35 12.97 -0.71
CA PRO A 21 4.91 13.15 -0.48
C PRO A 21 4.04 12.79 -1.69
N LEU A 22 4.58 12.89 -2.92
CA LEU A 22 3.87 12.44 -4.13
C LEU A 22 3.69 10.92 -4.11
N THR A 23 4.74 10.17 -3.79
CA THR A 23 4.67 8.71 -3.64
C THR A 23 3.68 8.31 -2.56
N GLN A 24 3.63 9.04 -1.44
CA GLN A 24 2.62 8.80 -0.40
C GLN A 24 1.19 9.00 -0.92
N SER A 25 0.95 10.06 -1.69
CA SER A 25 -0.36 10.33 -2.30
C SER A 25 -0.77 9.25 -3.31
N ASP A 26 0.15 8.83 -4.17
CA ASP A 26 -0.07 7.79 -5.17
C ASP A 26 -0.39 6.44 -4.51
N LEU A 27 0.33 6.10 -3.45
CA LEU A 27 0.11 4.87 -2.67
C LEU A 27 -1.26 4.85 -1.97
N LEU A 28 -1.74 6.00 -1.47
CA LEU A 28 -3.09 6.11 -0.91
C LEU A 28 -4.16 5.88 -1.97
N GLN A 29 -3.97 6.42 -3.18
CA GLN A 29 -4.89 6.19 -4.29
C GLN A 29 -4.89 4.71 -4.70
N GLU A 30 -3.72 4.09 -4.78
CA GLU A 30 -3.60 2.68 -5.14
C GLU A 30 -4.20 1.75 -4.09
N GLN A 31 -4.05 2.07 -2.79
CA GLN A 31 -4.70 1.33 -1.71
C GLN A 31 -6.23 1.31 -1.89
N ASN A 32 -6.83 2.44 -2.31
CA ASN A 32 -8.27 2.52 -2.60
C ASN A 32 -8.66 1.68 -3.83
N ASN A 33 -7.84 1.70 -4.89
CA ASN A 33 -8.07 0.90 -6.10
C ASN A 33 -8.05 -0.61 -5.79
N LEU A 34 -7.06 -1.06 -5.01
CA LEU A 34 -6.88 -2.47 -4.66
C LEU A 34 -8.01 -3.01 -3.76
N GLN A 35 -8.61 -2.15 -2.93
CA GLN A 35 -9.78 -2.53 -2.13
C GLN A 35 -10.98 -2.93 -3.00
N ILE A 36 -11.14 -2.36 -4.21
CA ILE A 36 -12.22 -2.72 -5.15
C ILE A 36 -12.16 -4.21 -5.52
N ILE A 37 -10.94 -4.75 -5.66
CA ILE A 37 -10.70 -6.17 -5.95
C ILE A 37 -10.40 -7.01 -4.70
N LYS A 38 -10.70 -6.47 -3.51
CA LYS A 38 -10.51 -7.13 -2.20
C LYS A 38 -9.05 -7.50 -1.92
N VAL A 39 -8.12 -6.69 -2.40
CA VAL A 39 -6.70 -6.74 -2.02
C VAL A 39 -6.45 -5.67 -0.95
N ASN A 40 -5.85 -6.09 0.16
CA ASN A 40 -5.47 -5.22 1.26
C ASN A 40 -3.98 -4.92 1.17
N LEU A 41 -3.65 -3.68 0.80
CA LEU A 41 -2.30 -3.16 0.79
C LEU A 41 -1.99 -2.49 2.13
N SER A 42 -0.98 -2.96 2.85
CA SER A 42 -0.40 -2.31 4.02
C SER A 42 0.88 -1.58 3.61
N ILE A 43 1.03 -0.34 4.06
CA ILE A 43 2.24 0.48 3.86
C ILE A 43 2.89 0.65 5.22
N ARG A 44 4.20 0.36 5.34
CA ARG A 44 4.96 0.36 6.60
C ARG A 44 6.29 1.08 6.46
#